data_AF-A0A7K3M0K3-F1
#
_entry.id   AF-A0A7K3M0K3-F1
#
_cell.length_a   1.000
_cell.length_b   1.000
_cell.length_c   1.000
_cell.angle_alpha   90.00
_cell.angle_beta   90.00
_cell.angle_gamma   90.00
#
_symmetry.space_group_name_H-M   'P 1'
#
loop_
_entity.id
_entity.type
_entity.pdbx_description
1 polymer ?
#
loop_
_entity_poly.entity_id
_entity_poly.type
_entity_poly.pdbx_seq_one_letter_code
_entity_poly.pdbx_strand_id
1 'polypeptide(L)'
;MSLGNPLDRVPWWVWVPLLAPLALVFTVMLGWFPVVAGLIGWLVVRLLRQQPRRLSTPQVNELAGQPAEVIEPILHTMSNEDLCRLWENSSRAVRSAYLPASISSHVRLRQALLDEMERRDPEAMDRWLADRPDQSDPRTYIDES
;
A
#
# COMPACT_ATOMS: atom_id res chain seq x y z
N MET A 1 55.30 -42.58 -9.70
CA MET A 1 54.44 -41.92 -10.71
C MET A 1 54.10 -40.54 -10.19
N SER A 2 54.87 -39.53 -10.58
CA SER A 2 54.59 -38.13 -10.22
C SER A 2 53.80 -37.53 -11.38
N LEU A 3 52.50 -37.29 -11.18
CA LEU A 3 51.68 -36.50 -12.10
C LEU A 3 52.10 -35.04 -11.93
N GLY A 4 53.13 -34.63 -12.67
CA GLY A 4 53.49 -33.22 -12.78
C GLY A 4 52.30 -32.45 -13.35
N ASN A 5 51.71 -31.59 -12.52
CA ASN A 5 50.60 -30.73 -12.95
C ASN A 5 51.05 -29.90 -14.16
N PRO A 6 50.38 -30.00 -15.32
CA PRO A 6 50.76 -29.28 -16.54
C PRO A 6 50.56 -27.75 -16.43
N LEU A 7 50.15 -27.25 -15.25
CA LEU A 7 49.88 -25.84 -14.96
C LEU A 7 51.14 -25.02 -14.64
N ASP A 8 52.28 -25.66 -14.35
CA ASP A 8 53.53 -24.98 -13.96
C ASP A 8 54.31 -24.33 -15.12
N ARG A 9 53.81 -24.43 -16.36
CA ARG A 9 54.43 -23.83 -17.56
C ARG A 9 53.67 -22.66 -18.16
N VAL A 10 52.59 -22.19 -17.53
CA VAL A 10 51.86 -21.02 -18.03
C VAL A 10 52.43 -19.77 -17.33
N PRO A 11 53.14 -18.88 -18.05
CA PRO A 11 53.68 -17.67 -17.45
C PRO A 11 52.54 -16.82 -16.88
N TRP A 12 52.70 -16.32 -15.65
CA TRP A 12 51.67 -15.62 -14.89
C TRP A 12 51.02 -14.44 -15.62
N TRP A 13 51.74 -13.81 -16.56
CA TRP A 13 51.25 -12.75 -17.44
C TRP A 13 50.10 -13.18 -18.37
N VAL A 14 49.96 -14.48 -18.66
CA VAL A 14 48.86 -15.03 -19.48
C VAL A 14 47.51 -14.97 -18.75
N TRP A 15 47.52 -14.98 -17.42
CA TRP A 15 46.31 -14.87 -16.60
C TRP A 15 45.79 -13.43 -16.47
N VAL A 16 46.65 -12.43 -16.67
CA VAL A 16 46.31 -11.01 -16.54
C VAL A 16 45.18 -10.57 -17.49
N PRO A 17 45.23 -10.84 -18.81
CA PRO A 17 44.14 -10.46 -19.72
C PRO A 17 42.86 -11.29 -19.52
N LEU A 18 42.94 -12.45 -18.86
CA LEU A 18 41.81 -13.34 -18.61
C LEU A 18 41.06 -12.96 -17.31
N LEU A 19 41.80 -12.51 -16.30
CA LEU A 19 41.23 -12.03 -15.03
C LEU A 19 40.81 -10.56 -15.07
N ALA A 20 41.43 -9.73 -15.91
CA ALA A 20 41.08 -8.31 -16.06
C ALA A 20 39.60 -8.05 -16.39
N PRO A 21 38.96 -8.71 -17.39
CA PRO A 21 37.55 -8.49 -17.67
C PRO A 21 36.65 -9.06 -16.56
N LEU A 22 37.05 -10.16 -15.91
CA LEU A 22 36.30 -10.73 -14.79
C LEU A 22 36.30 -9.79 -13.58
N ALA A 23 37.46 -9.22 -13.25
CA ALA A 23 37.60 -8.22 -12.20
C ALA A 23 36.84 -6.93 -12.53
N LEU A 24 36.88 -6.47 -13.79
CA LEU A 24 36.13 -5.30 -14.25
C LEU A 24 34.61 -5.52 -14.11
N VAL A 25 34.10 -6.67 -14.56
CA VAL A 25 32.69 -7.05 -14.41
C VAL A 25 32.29 -7.16 -12.94
N PHE A 26 33.14 -7.74 -12.09
CA PHE A 26 32.91 -7.81 -10.65
C PHE A 26 32.85 -6.43 -10.01
N THR A 27 33.72 -5.51 -10.41
CA THR A 27 33.78 -4.13 -9.88
C THR A 27 32.56 -3.32 -10.30
N VAL A 28 32.15 -3.46 -11.57
CA VAL A 28 30.93 -2.83 -12.10
C VAL A 28 29.70 -3.41 -11.43
N MET A 29 29.63 -4.73 -11.20
CA MET A 29 28.51 -5.38 -10.48
C MET A 29 28.44 -5.01 -9.00
N LEU A 30 29.58 -4.83 -8.33
CA LEU A 30 29.63 -4.50 -6.90
C LEU A 30 29.30 -3.02 -6.62
N GLY A 31 29.57 -2.13 -7.58
CA GLY A 31 29.42 -0.68 -7.40
C GLY A 31 27.99 -0.16 -7.48
N TRP A 32 27.15 -0.69 -8.38
CA TRP A 32 25.80 -0.18 -8.60
C TRP A 32 24.74 -0.81 -7.67
N PHE A 33 24.98 -2.03 -7.19
CA PHE A 33 24.06 -2.75 -6.32
C PHE A 33 23.67 -2.01 -5.04
N PRO A 34 24.60 -1.40 -4.26
CA PRO A 34 24.22 -0.63 -3.06
C PRO A 34 23.41 0.63 -3.40
N VAL A 35 23.64 1.23 -4.58
CA VAL A 35 22.87 2.40 -5.05
C VAL A 35 21.43 1.98 -5.37
N VAL A 36 21.26 0.86 -6.06
CA VAL A 36 19.93 0.32 -6.38
C VAL A 36 19.20 -0.13 -5.12
N ALA A 37 19.87 -0.85 -4.21
CA ALA A 37 19.28 -1.26 -2.94
C ALA A 37 18.86 -0.05 -2.08
N GLY A 38 19.68 1.01 -2.06
CA GLY A 38 19.36 2.27 -1.39
C GLY A 38 18.18 2.99 -2.03
N LEU A 39 18.11 3.04 -3.36
CA LEU A 39 16.99 3.64 -4.09
C LEU A 39 15.69 2.85 -3.89
N ILE A 40 15.75 1.52 -3.94
CA ILE A 40 14.58 0.66 -3.66
C ILE A 40 14.15 0.83 -2.21
N GLY A 41 15.09 0.80 -1.25
CA GLY A 41 14.80 1.01 0.16
C GLY A 41 14.19 2.38 0.43
N TRP A 42 14.74 3.43 -0.18
CA TRP A 42 14.19 4.78 -0.10
C TRP A 42 12.82 4.89 -0.76
N LEU A 43 12.61 4.26 -1.91
CA LEU A 43 11.32 4.24 -2.59
C LEU A 43 10.28 3.49 -1.76
N VAL A 44 10.65 2.35 -1.15
CA VAL A 44 9.79 1.57 -0.25
C VAL A 44 9.48 2.36 1.01
N VAL A 45 10.47 3.00 1.65
CA VAL A 45 10.25 3.87 2.82
C VAL A 45 9.41 5.08 2.45
N ARG A 46 9.63 5.69 1.29
CA ARG A 46 8.83 6.79 0.77
C ARG A 46 7.40 6.33 0.50
N LEU A 47 7.19 5.17 -0.11
CA LEU A 47 5.88 4.58 -0.34
C LEU A 47 5.19 4.16 0.97
N LEU A 48 5.93 3.71 1.98
CA LEU A 48 5.41 3.40 3.31
C LEU A 48 5.05 4.68 4.08
N ARG A 49 5.86 5.74 3.98
CA ARG A 49 5.57 7.06 4.56
C ARG A 49 4.45 7.79 3.82
N GLN A 50 4.35 7.58 2.50
CA GLN A 50 3.26 8.00 1.63
C GLN A 50 2.10 7.00 1.62
N GLN A 51 2.16 5.94 2.43
CA GLN A 51 0.98 5.16 2.80
C GLN A 51 0.46 5.77 4.09
N PRO A 52 -0.38 6.82 4.01
CA PRO A 52 -1.17 7.24 5.15
C PRO A 52 -1.88 6.02 5.70
N ARG A 53 -1.80 5.88 7.03
CA ARG A 53 -2.23 4.72 7.83
C ARG A 53 -3.33 3.94 7.10
N ARG A 54 -2.94 2.84 6.45
CA ARG A 54 -3.93 1.87 5.99
C ARG A 54 -4.61 1.37 7.26
N LEU A 55 -5.85 1.80 7.49
CA LEU A 55 -6.74 1.15 8.44
C LEU A 55 -6.82 -0.30 7.96
N SER A 56 -6.15 -1.19 8.68
CA SER A 56 -6.05 -2.59 8.30
C SER A 56 -7.46 -3.18 8.29
N THR A 57 -7.78 -4.11 7.37
CA THR A 57 -9.07 -4.82 7.33
C THR A 57 -9.58 -5.32 8.70
N PRO A 58 -8.73 -5.77 9.64
CA PRO A 58 -9.13 -6.08 11.02
C PRO A 58 -9.81 -4.92 11.74
N GLN A 59 -9.36 -3.69 11.54
CA GLN A 59 -9.90 -2.48 12.16
C GLN A 59 -11.29 -2.13 11.60
N VAL A 60 -11.54 -2.37 10.31
CA VAL A 60 -12.87 -2.20 9.70
C VAL A 60 -13.88 -3.18 10.29
N ASN A 61 -13.48 -4.44 10.45
CA ASN A 61 -14.32 -5.46 11.08
C ASN A 61 -14.59 -5.14 12.56
N GLU A 62 -13.59 -4.64 13.26
CA GLU A 62 -13.71 -4.20 14.65
C GLU A 62 -14.71 -3.05 14.77
N LEU A 63 -14.56 -1.99 13.97
CA LEU A 63 -15.50 -0.88 13.92
C LEU A 63 -16.90 -1.35 13.49
N ALA A 64 -17.02 -2.22 12.49
CA ALA A 64 -18.31 -2.73 12.04
C ALA A 64 -19.04 -3.55 13.13
N GLY A 65 -18.30 -4.16 14.05
CA GLY A 65 -18.85 -4.88 15.20
C GLY A 65 -19.27 -3.97 16.37
N GLN A 66 -18.88 -2.70 16.37
CA GLN A 66 -19.23 -1.75 17.43
C GLN A 66 -20.64 -1.17 17.23
N PRO A 67 -21.28 -0.71 18.32
CA PRO A 67 -22.53 0.05 18.23
C PRO A 67 -22.27 1.48 17.71
N ALA A 68 -23.29 2.11 17.11
CA ALA A 68 -23.16 3.38 16.39
C ALA A 68 -22.68 4.52 17.29
N GLU A 69 -23.13 4.52 18.55
CA GLU A 69 -22.81 5.53 19.57
C GLU A 69 -21.30 5.58 19.89
N VAL A 70 -20.59 4.47 19.67
CA VAL A 70 -19.13 4.38 19.85
C VAL A 70 -18.40 4.81 18.57
N ILE A 71 -18.99 4.57 17.41
CA ILE A 71 -18.39 4.83 16.09
C ILE A 71 -18.47 6.31 15.74
N GLU A 72 -19.63 6.96 15.94
CA GLU A 72 -19.88 8.36 15.61
C GLU A 72 -18.79 9.34 16.09
N PRO A 73 -18.37 9.35 17.38
CA PRO A 73 -17.32 10.27 17.83
C PRO A 73 -15.95 9.99 17.18
N ILE A 74 -15.67 8.74 16.81
CA ILE A 74 -14.45 8.36 16.10
C ILE A 74 -14.50 8.93 14.67
N LEU A 75 -15.63 8.78 13.98
CA LEU A 75 -15.82 9.32 12.64
C LEU A 75 -15.74 10.85 12.62
N HIS A 76 -16.34 11.52 13.61
CA HIS A 76 -16.24 12.98 13.76
C HIS A 76 -14.81 13.50 13.88
N THR A 77 -13.91 12.72 14.47
CA THR A 77 -12.51 13.12 14.66
C THR A 77 -11.64 12.76 13.44
N MET A 78 -12.10 11.91 12.53
CA MET A 78 -11.35 11.49 11.34
C MET A 78 -11.29 12.60 10.28
N SER A 79 -10.21 12.62 9.50
CA SER A 79 -10.10 13.49 8.33
C SER A 79 -11.02 13.05 7.19
N ASN A 80 -11.40 13.96 6.28
CA ASN A 80 -12.19 13.60 5.08
C ASN A 80 -11.50 12.51 4.26
N GLU A 81 -10.17 12.58 4.17
CA GLU A 81 -9.37 11.59 3.46
C GLU A 81 -9.49 10.20 4.09
N ASP A 82 -9.48 10.11 5.43
CA ASP A 82 -9.61 8.86 6.19
C ASP A 82 -11.03 8.30 6.15
N LEU A 83 -12.06 9.16 6.20
CA LEU A 83 -13.46 8.75 6.02
C LEU A 83 -13.66 8.07 4.66
N CYS A 84 -13.11 8.65 3.59
CA CYS A 84 -13.20 8.05 2.26
C CYS A 84 -12.40 6.73 2.16
N ARG A 85 -11.24 6.60 2.83
CA ARG A 85 -10.53 5.30 2.91
C ARG A 85 -11.38 4.25 3.58
N LEU A 86 -12.01 4.62 4.69
CA LEU A 86 -12.83 3.71 5.48
C LEU A 86 -14.08 3.28 4.69
N TRP A 87 -14.64 4.19 3.89
CA TRP A 87 -15.67 3.88 2.91
C TRP A 87 -15.21 2.87 1.84
N GLU A 88 -14.04 3.07 1.24
CA GLU A 88 -13.52 2.14 0.23
C GLU A 88 -13.23 0.75 0.84
N ASN A 89 -12.59 0.72 2.01
CA ASN A 89 -12.26 -0.52 2.70
C ASN A 89 -13.51 -1.28 3.17
N SER A 90 -14.53 -0.58 3.67
CA SER A 90 -15.81 -1.21 4.02
C SER A 90 -16.53 -1.79 2.80
N SER A 91 -16.42 -1.16 1.63
CA SER A 91 -16.97 -1.69 0.37
C SER A 91 -16.36 -3.04 0.01
N ARG A 92 -15.02 -3.17 0.16
CA ARG A 92 -14.31 -4.43 -0.05
C ARG A 92 -14.70 -5.47 0.99
N ALA A 93 -14.83 -5.07 2.26
CA ALA A 93 -15.21 -5.97 3.34
C ALA A 93 -16.61 -6.55 3.14
N VAL A 94 -17.60 -5.73 2.77
CA VAL A 94 -18.97 -6.19 2.41
C VAL A 94 -18.92 -7.17 1.25
N ARG A 95 -18.17 -6.86 0.18
CA ARG A 95 -18.05 -7.73 -1.00
C ARG A 95 -17.41 -9.09 -0.66
N SER A 96 -16.56 -9.13 0.36
CA SER A 96 -15.90 -10.35 0.83
C SER A 96 -16.66 -11.10 1.94
N ALA A 97 -17.71 -10.51 2.51
CA ALA A 97 -18.45 -11.08 3.62
C ALA A 97 -19.45 -12.13 3.14
N TYR A 98 -19.46 -13.29 3.80
CA TYR A 98 -20.37 -14.39 3.46
C TYR A 98 -21.52 -14.56 4.47
N LEU A 99 -21.36 -14.04 5.69
CA LEU A 99 -22.34 -14.18 6.76
C LEU A 99 -23.31 -12.98 6.73
N PRO A 100 -24.64 -13.21 6.73
CA PRO A 100 -25.63 -12.13 6.76
C PRO A 100 -25.45 -11.14 7.92
N ALA A 101 -25.05 -11.63 9.10
CA ALA A 101 -24.77 -10.80 10.26
C ALA A 101 -23.54 -9.90 10.07
N SER A 102 -22.52 -10.38 9.35
CA SER A 102 -21.36 -9.56 9.01
C SER A 102 -21.71 -8.53 7.94
N ILE A 103 -22.55 -8.88 6.97
CA ILE A 103 -23.02 -7.91 5.96
C ILE A 103 -23.81 -6.79 6.64
N SER A 104 -24.74 -7.11 7.55
CA SER A 104 -25.55 -6.10 8.24
C SER A 104 -24.72 -5.17 9.12
N SER A 105 -23.70 -5.70 9.80
CA SER A 105 -22.79 -4.91 10.64
C SER A 105 -22.00 -3.89 9.81
N HIS A 106 -21.51 -4.31 8.64
CA HIS A 106 -20.80 -3.43 7.72
C HIS A 106 -21.73 -2.41 7.04
N VAL A 107 -22.97 -2.78 6.72
CA VAL A 107 -23.96 -1.83 6.17
C VAL A 107 -24.25 -0.74 7.20
N ARG A 108 -24.36 -1.07 8.49
CA ARG A 108 -24.55 -0.07 9.55
C ARG A 108 -23.36 0.89 9.67
N LEU A 109 -22.14 0.37 9.65
CA LEU A 109 -20.93 1.21 9.64
C LEU A 109 -20.93 2.16 8.44
N ARG A 110 -21.36 1.68 7.27
CA ARG A 110 -21.45 2.47 6.05
C ARG A 110 -22.50 3.57 6.12
N GLN A 111 -23.63 3.31 6.78
CA GLN A 111 -24.63 4.33 7.02
C GLN A 111 -24.04 5.47 7.88
N ALA A 112 -23.41 5.14 9.01
CA ALA A 112 -22.76 6.15 9.86
C ALA A 112 -21.65 6.95 9.13
N LEU A 113 -20.93 6.31 8.20
CA LEU A 113 -19.96 6.99 7.34
C LEU A 113 -20.62 7.97 6.37
N LEU A 114 -21.72 7.57 5.73
CA LEU A 114 -22.47 8.44 4.82
C LEU A 114 -23.06 9.62 5.59
N ASP A 115 -23.69 9.37 6.73
CA ASP A 115 -24.27 10.41 7.59
C ASP A 115 -23.20 11.44 7.99
N GLU A 116 -22.00 10.98 8.34
CA GLU A 116 -20.90 11.88 8.70
C GLU A 116 -20.33 12.64 7.50
N MET A 117 -20.23 12.02 6.32
CA MET A 117 -19.76 12.69 5.11
C MET A 117 -20.79 13.73 4.62
N GLU A 118 -22.08 13.40 4.64
CA GLU A 118 -23.19 14.32 4.31
C GLU A 118 -23.24 15.51 5.26
N ARG A 119 -23.02 15.28 6.56
CA ARG A 119 -22.94 16.34 7.57
C ARG A 119 -21.82 17.34 7.30
N ARG A 120 -20.72 16.91 6.69
CA ARG A 120 -19.55 17.76 6.42
C ARG A 120 -19.66 18.54 5.12
N ASP A 121 -20.11 17.88 4.05
CA ASP A 121 -20.28 18.50 2.74
C ASP A 121 -21.50 17.89 2.03
N PRO A 122 -22.70 18.45 2.28
CA PRO A 122 -23.94 17.93 1.68
C PRO A 122 -23.96 18.14 0.17
N GLU A 123 -23.35 19.22 -0.33
CA GLU A 123 -23.35 19.53 -1.77
C GLU A 123 -22.42 18.60 -2.56
N ALA A 124 -21.26 18.23 -2.01
CA ALA A 124 -20.41 17.21 -2.60
C ALA A 124 -21.03 15.82 -2.53
N MET A 125 -21.73 15.50 -1.43
CA MET A 125 -22.43 14.24 -1.26
C MET A 125 -23.53 14.08 -2.32
N ASP A 126 -24.36 15.11 -2.52
CA ASP A 126 -25.42 15.10 -3.54
C ASP A 126 -24.85 14.92 -4.96
N ARG A 127 -23.76 15.62 -5.29
CA ARG A 127 -23.07 15.46 -6.58
C ARG A 127 -22.54 14.04 -6.78
N TRP A 128 -21.94 13.45 -5.75
CA TRP A 128 -21.39 12.10 -5.82
C TRP A 128 -22.48 11.02 -5.90
N LEU A 129 -23.57 11.17 -5.14
CA LEU A 129 -24.73 10.26 -5.17
C LEU A 129 -25.48 10.31 -6.51
N ALA A 130 -25.52 11.47 -7.17
CA ALA A 130 -26.15 11.65 -8.48
C ALA A 130 -25.38 10.98 -9.63
N ASP A 131 -24.09 10.66 -9.43
CA ASP A 131 -23.24 9.97 -10.40
C ASP A 131 -23.33 8.43 -10.25
N ARG A 132 -22.27 7.79 -9.72
CA ARG A 132 -22.23 6.34 -9.46
C ARG A 132 -21.42 6.02 -8.19
N PRO A 133 -22.04 6.04 -7.01
CA PRO A 133 -21.33 5.83 -5.74
C PRO A 133 -20.74 4.41 -5.58
N ASP A 134 -21.12 3.45 -6.43
CA ASP A 134 -20.58 2.09 -6.50
C ASP A 134 -19.29 1.96 -7.33
N GLN A 135 -19.04 2.92 -8.22
CA GLN A 135 -17.90 2.94 -9.17
C GLN A 135 -16.95 4.12 -8.94
N SER A 136 -17.42 5.19 -8.30
CA SER A 136 -16.71 6.45 -8.11
C SER A 136 -16.24 6.61 -6.65
N ASP A 137 -14.95 6.91 -6.44
CA ASP A 137 -14.40 7.22 -5.10
C ASP A 137 -14.92 8.59 -4.63
N PRO A 138 -15.55 8.71 -3.44
CA PRO A 138 -16.02 9.98 -2.89
C PRO A 138 -14.96 11.09 -2.84
N ARG A 139 -13.67 10.73 -2.74
CA ARG A 139 -12.55 11.69 -2.74
C ARG A 139 -12.50 12.58 -3.97
N THR A 140 -12.97 12.07 -5.09
CA THR A 140 -13.00 12.82 -6.36
C THR A 140 -13.94 14.04 -6.28
N TYR A 141 -14.83 14.06 -5.28
CA TYR A 141 -15.85 15.08 -5.10
C TYR A 141 -15.65 15.92 -3.83
N ILE A 142 -14.96 15.36 -2.82
CA ILE A 142 -14.73 15.97 -1.49
C ILE A 142 -13.36 16.70 -1.41
N ASP A 143 -12.52 16.60 -2.44
CA ASP A 143 -11.23 17.30 -2.53
C ASP A 143 -11.35 18.65 -3.26
N GLU A 144 -12.08 19.61 -2.66
CA GLU A 144 -12.00 21.04 -3.02
C GLU A 144 -12.75 21.93 -2.00
N SER A 145 -12.24 22.04 -0.76
CA SER A 145 -12.50 23.20 0.12
C SER A 145 -11.50 23.32 1.26
#